data_AF-R8QXU3-F1
#
_entry.id   AF-R8QXU3-F1
#
_cell.length_a   1.000
_cell.length_b   1.000
_cell.length_c   1.000
_cell.angle_alpha   90.00
_cell.angle_beta   90.00
_cell.angle_gamma   90.00
#
_symmetry.space_group_name_H-M   'P 1'
#
loop_
_entity.id
_entity.type
_entity.pdbx_description
1 polymer ?
#
loop_
_entity_poly.entity_id
_entity_poly.type
_entity_poly.pdbx_seq_one_letter_code
_entity_poly.pdbx_strand_id
1 'polypeptide(L)'
;MYLYRAVDSEGNTIDFYLSKSRNHKDAKRFFKKALRSFHVSKPRIITVDKNPAYPIAIKQLKKEKRIPIGTKIRRIKYLNNIVEQDHRFIKKRIRSMLGFKPYKTSASILSGVEAMHMVKKE
;
A
#
# COMPACT_ATOMS: atom_id res chain seq x y z
N MET A 1 2.36 14.33 -1.52
CA MET A 1 1.36 13.32 -1.14
C MET A 1 1.72 12.00 -1.81
N TYR A 2 1.51 10.86 -1.15
CA TYR A 2 1.92 9.55 -1.61
C TYR A 2 0.83 8.52 -1.33
N LEU A 3 0.48 7.70 -2.32
CA LEU A 3 -0.46 6.61 -2.19
C LEU A 3 0.31 5.31 -1.91
N TYR A 4 0.15 4.79 -0.70
CA TYR A 4 0.56 3.44 -0.37
C TYR A 4 -0.52 2.45 -0.81
N ARG A 5 -0.09 1.30 -1.34
CA ARG A 5 -1.00 0.23 -1.75
C ARG A 5 -0.38 -1.14 -1.50
N ALA A 6 -1.23 -2.09 -1.15
CA ALA A 6 -0.88 -3.47 -0.90
C ALA A 6 -1.82 -4.34 -1.72
N VAL A 7 -1.24 -5.30 -2.42
CA VAL A 7 -1.94 -6.31 -3.20
C VAL A 7 -1.41 -7.67 -2.79
N ASP A 8 -2.23 -8.70 -2.93
CA ASP A 8 -1.80 -10.08 -2.74
C ASP A 8 -1.02 -10.61 -3.97
N SER A 9 -0.72 -11.90 -3.99
CA SER A 9 -0.03 -12.54 -5.11
C SER A 9 -0.86 -12.63 -6.38
N GLU A 10 -2.18 -12.51 -6.28
CA GLU A 10 -3.13 -12.61 -7.40
C GLU A 10 -3.46 -11.22 -7.98
N GLY A 11 -3.05 -10.15 -7.30
CA GLY A 11 -3.32 -8.77 -7.70
C GLY A 11 -4.60 -8.18 -7.11
N ASN A 12 -5.22 -8.88 -6.15
CA ASN A 12 -6.35 -8.35 -5.41
C ASN A 12 -5.86 -7.30 -4.42
N THR A 13 -6.61 -6.20 -4.33
CA THR A 13 -6.24 -5.09 -3.47
C THR A 13 -6.53 -5.44 -2.02
N ILE A 14 -5.49 -5.46 -1.18
CA ILE A 14 -5.61 -5.70 0.27
C ILE A 14 -6.04 -4.41 0.95
N ASP A 15 -5.26 -3.34 0.72
CA ASP A 15 -5.51 -2.06 1.35
C ASP A 15 -4.75 -0.92 0.65
N PHE A 16 -5.20 0.31 0.87
CA PHE A 16 -4.59 1.55 0.38
C PHE A 16 -4.54 2.61 1.48
N TYR A 17 -3.57 3.53 1.39
CA TYR A 17 -3.45 4.64 2.33
C TYR A 17 -2.82 5.85 1.67
N LEU A 18 -3.53 6.97 1.71
CA LEU A 18 -3.01 8.25 1.25
C LEU A 18 -2.27 8.96 2.38
N SER A 19 -1.01 9.28 2.15
CA SER A 19 -0.19 10.03 3.10
C SER A 19 0.25 11.37 2.54
N LYS A 20 0.42 12.36 3.42
CA LYS A 20 1.09 13.62 3.06
C LYS A 20 2.56 13.40 2.71
N SER A 21 3.22 12.45 3.36
CA SER A 21 4.67 12.20 3.23
C SER A 21 5.02 10.73 2.96
N ARG A 22 6.27 10.47 2.56
CA ARG A 22 6.80 9.13 2.28
C ARG A 22 7.84 8.70 3.34
N ASN A 23 7.53 8.92 4.62
CA ASN A 23 8.43 8.61 5.74
C ASN A 23 8.13 7.22 6.36
N HIS A 24 9.01 6.78 7.27
CA HIS A 24 8.87 5.48 7.94
C HIS A 24 7.66 5.40 8.88
N LYS A 25 7.20 6.53 9.46
CA LYS A 25 6.01 6.59 10.32
C LYS A 25 4.74 6.29 9.53
N ASP A 26 4.61 6.91 8.35
CA ASP A 26 3.49 6.72 7.43
C ASP A 26 3.50 5.31 6.84
N ALA A 27 4.66 4.82 6.43
CA ALA A 27 4.82 3.43 5.97
C ALA A 27 4.41 2.41 7.05
N LYS A 28 4.83 2.64 8.31
CA LYS A 28 4.43 1.80 9.45
C LYS A 28 2.92 1.83 9.67
N ARG A 29 2.30 3.01 9.62
CA ARG A 29 0.84 3.15 9.75
C ARG A 29 0.12 2.38 8.64
N PHE A 30 0.62 2.46 7.41
CA PHE A 30 0.09 1.70 6.30
C PHE A 30 0.18 0.18 6.52
N PHE A 31 1.35 -0.34 6.88
CA PHE A 31 1.49 -1.77 7.18
C PHE A 31 0.57 -2.20 8.32
N LYS A 32 0.41 -1.41 9.38
CA LYS A 32 -0.57 -1.71 10.45
C LYS A 32 -2.00 -1.78 9.93
N LYS A 33 -2.36 -0.94 8.96
CA LYS A 33 -3.68 -0.92 8.32
C LYS A 33 -3.87 -2.19 7.50
N ALA A 34 -2.94 -2.48 6.58
CA ALA A 34 -3.01 -3.64 5.68
C ALA A 34 -3.03 -4.99 6.44
N LEU A 35 -2.27 -5.11 7.53
CA LEU A 35 -2.20 -6.33 8.35
C LEU A 35 -3.43 -6.57 9.24
N ARG A 36 -4.40 -5.63 9.29
CA ARG A 36 -5.67 -5.87 9.98
C ARG A 36 -6.57 -6.82 9.19
N SER A 37 -6.39 -6.94 7.87
CA SER A 37 -7.15 -7.87 7.05
C SER A 37 -6.83 -9.32 7.46
N PHE A 38 -7.87 -10.13 7.70
CA PHE A 38 -7.74 -11.50 8.22
C PHE A 38 -6.83 -12.36 7.33
N HIS A 39 -7.04 -12.28 6.01
CA HIS A 39 -6.29 -13.00 4.98
C HIS A 39 -4.79 -12.65 4.92
N VAL A 40 -4.38 -11.51 5.48
CA VAL A 40 -3.00 -10.98 5.39
C VAL A 40 -2.36 -10.81 6.77
N SER A 41 -3.04 -11.20 7.83
CA SER A 41 -2.60 -10.96 9.21
C SER A 41 -1.21 -11.54 9.55
N LYS A 42 -0.76 -12.59 8.84
CA LYS A 42 0.52 -13.26 9.06
C LYS A 42 1.25 -13.56 7.74
N PRO A 43 1.81 -12.56 7.05
CA PRO A 43 2.46 -12.77 5.76
C PRO A 43 3.78 -13.53 5.94
N ARG A 44 4.06 -14.51 5.07
CA ARG A 44 5.37 -15.18 5.04
C ARG A 44 6.44 -14.31 4.38
N ILE A 45 6.06 -13.58 3.34
CA ILE A 45 6.94 -12.73 2.52
C ILE A 45 6.25 -11.40 2.28
N ILE A 46 6.97 -10.29 2.48
CA ILE A 46 6.52 -8.96 2.06
C ILE A 46 7.47 -8.48 0.96
N THR A 47 6.90 -8.23 -0.22
CA THR A 47 7.65 -7.63 -1.34
C THR A 47 7.49 -6.12 -1.28
N VAL A 48 8.60 -5.39 -1.27
CA VAL A 48 8.62 -3.92 -1.23
C VAL A 48 9.58 -3.35 -2.25
N ASP A 49 9.40 -2.08 -2.60
CA ASP A 49 10.38 -1.34 -3.37
C ASP A 49 11.68 -1.07 -2.55
N LYS A 50 12.65 -0.39 -3.17
CA LYS A 50 13.95 -0.08 -2.55
C LYS A 50 13.91 1.13 -1.60
N ASN A 51 12.74 1.64 -1.20
CA ASN A 51 12.64 2.79 -0.30
C ASN A 51 13.20 2.46 1.10
N PRO A 52 14.13 3.28 1.65
CA PRO A 52 14.71 3.09 2.98
C PRO A 52 13.69 3.16 4.13
N ALA A 53 12.51 3.75 3.92
CA ALA A 53 11.46 3.84 4.94
C ALA A 53 10.84 2.46 5.29
N TYR A 54 10.70 1.56 4.32
CA TYR A 54 10.00 0.28 4.52
C TYR A 54 10.74 -0.68 5.47
N PRO A 55 12.07 -0.90 5.32
CA PRO A 55 12.81 -1.77 6.24
C PRO A 55 12.74 -1.27 7.69
N ILE A 56 12.80 0.05 7.91
CA ILE A 56 12.69 0.66 9.25
C ILE A 56 11.31 0.38 9.84
N ALA A 57 10.25 0.62 9.05
CA ALA A 57 8.87 0.37 9.47
C ALA A 57 8.64 -1.12 9.82
N ILE A 58 9.11 -2.04 8.97
CA ILE A 58 8.95 -3.48 9.20
C ILE A 58 9.75 -3.94 10.42
N LYS A 59 10.98 -3.45 10.62
CA LYS A 59 11.79 -3.75 11.82
C LYS A 59 11.06 -3.34 13.10
N GLN A 60 10.44 -2.16 13.11
CA GLN A 60 9.63 -1.71 14.25
C GLN A 60 8.39 -2.59 14.46
N LEU A 61 7.70 -3.02 13.40
CA LEU A 61 6.52 -3.87 13.51
C LEU A 61 6.83 -5.29 13.97
N LYS A 62 8.00 -5.82 13.62
CA LYS A 62 8.52 -7.08 14.18
C LYS A 62 8.76 -6.96 15.69
N LYS A 63 9.36 -5.85 16.14
CA LYS A 63 9.54 -5.59 17.59
C LYS A 63 8.21 -5.50 18.33
N GLU A 64 7.20 -4.89 17.72
CA GLU A 64 5.84 -4.79 18.27
C GLU A 64 5.02 -6.09 18.17
N LYS A 65 5.61 -7.20 17.69
CA LYS A 65 4.93 -8.49 17.43
C LYS A 65 3.70 -8.38 16.52
N ARG A 66 3.63 -7.34 15.68
CA ARG A 66 2.55 -7.14 14.69
C ARG A 66 2.79 -7.90 13.39
N ILE A 67 4.04 -8.24 13.11
CA ILE A 67 4.46 -9.06 11.98
C ILE A 67 5.22 -10.26 12.55
N PRO A 68 4.98 -11.50 12.06
CA PRO A 68 5.75 -12.66 12.46
C PRO A 68 7.26 -12.45 12.28
N ILE A 69 8.07 -12.85 13.26
CA ILE A 69 9.53 -12.66 13.23
C ILE A 69 10.15 -13.30 11.96
N GLY A 70 9.63 -14.46 11.57
CA GLY A 70 10.03 -15.22 10.37
C GLY A 70 9.63 -14.59 9.02
N THR A 71 8.91 -13.47 9.02
CA THR A 71 8.51 -12.78 7.78
C THR A 71 9.75 -12.30 7.01
N LYS A 72 9.91 -12.73 5.77
CA LYS A 72 11.04 -12.30 4.92
C LYS A 72 10.67 -11.04 4.14
N ILE A 73 11.61 -10.10 4.04
CA ILE A 73 11.46 -8.91 3.21
C ILE A 73 12.17 -9.18 1.89
N ARG A 74 11.47 -8.99 0.77
CA ARG A 74 11.99 -9.19 -0.58
C ARG A 74 11.99 -7.87 -1.34
N ARG A 75 13.13 -7.47 -1.90
CA ARG A 75 13.28 -6.23 -2.69
C ARG A 75 13.65 -6.55 -4.13
N ILE A 76 12.65 -7.00 -4.89
CA ILE A 76 12.86 -7.43 -6.27
C ILE A 76 12.05 -6.54 -7.20
N LYS A 77 12.74 -5.88 -8.15
CA LYS A 77 12.16 -4.85 -9.02
C LYS A 77 10.95 -5.37 -9.80
N TYR A 78 11.03 -6.55 -10.41
CA TYR A 78 10.00 -7.08 -11.29
C TYR A 78 8.75 -7.55 -10.55
N LEU A 79 8.85 -7.93 -9.28
CA LEU A 79 7.68 -8.34 -8.50
C LEU A 79 6.82 -7.18 -8.03
N ASN A 80 7.36 -5.96 -8.06
CA ASN A 80 6.57 -4.76 -7.84
C ASN A 80 5.65 -4.44 -9.03
N ASN A 81 5.80 -5.13 -10.17
CA ASN A 81 4.97 -4.91 -11.35
C ASN A 81 3.48 -5.10 -11.07
N ILE A 82 3.08 -6.03 -10.19
CA ILE A 82 1.67 -6.25 -9.83
C ILE A 82 1.09 -5.01 -9.16
N VAL A 83 1.80 -4.46 -8.15
CA VAL A 83 1.39 -3.21 -7.48
C VAL A 83 1.41 -2.03 -8.46
N GLU A 84 2.42 -1.95 -9.34
CA GLU A 84 2.51 -0.87 -10.32
C GLU A 84 1.42 -0.94 -11.40
N GLN A 85 0.99 -2.14 -11.80
CA GLN A 85 -0.14 -2.35 -12.70
C GLN A 85 -1.45 -1.91 -12.03
N ASP A 86 -1.66 -2.33 -10.80
CA ASP A 86 -2.83 -1.95 -10.00
C ASP A 86 -2.93 -0.42 -9.82
N HIS A 87 -1.79 0.27 -9.64
CA HIS A 87 -1.75 1.73 -9.64
C HIS A 87 -2.18 2.41 -10.96
N ARG A 88 -2.12 1.73 -12.11
CA ARG A 88 -2.35 2.37 -13.42
C ARG A 88 -3.76 2.95 -13.54
N PHE A 89 -4.77 2.25 -13.02
CA PHE A 89 -6.15 2.70 -13.05
C PHE A 89 -6.31 4.05 -12.34
N ILE A 90 -5.78 4.13 -11.12
CA ILE A 90 -5.87 5.32 -10.28
C ILE A 90 -5.03 6.46 -10.84
N LYS A 91 -3.80 6.17 -11.30
CA LYS A 91 -2.94 7.15 -11.98
C LYS A 91 -3.65 7.74 -13.21
N LYS A 92 -4.36 6.94 -14.00
CA LYS A 92 -5.14 7.41 -15.17
C LYS A 92 -6.27 8.36 -14.76
N ARG A 93 -7.09 7.98 -13.77
CA ARG A 93 -8.18 8.83 -13.23
C ARG A 93 -7.68 10.14 -12.65
N ILE A 94 -6.61 10.09 -11.86
CA ILE A 94 -6.02 11.29 -11.23
C ILE A 94 -5.41 12.21 -12.30
N ARG A 95 -4.77 11.66 -13.34
CA ARG A 95 -4.17 12.46 -14.42
C ARG A 95 -5.23 13.30 -15.15
N SER A 96 -6.41 12.74 -15.42
CA SER A 96 -7.53 13.52 -16.00
C SER A 96 -8.06 14.61 -15.07
N MET A 97 -7.86 14.51 -13.76
CA MET A 97 -8.28 15.50 -12.75
C MET A 97 -7.21 16.56 -12.46
N LEU A 98 -6.12 16.60 -13.25
CA LEU A 98 -4.96 17.48 -13.04
C LEU A 98 -4.23 17.23 -11.69
N GLY A 99 -4.26 15.99 -11.20
CA GLY A 99 -3.61 15.64 -9.95
C GLY A 99 -4.46 15.92 -8.71
N PHE A 100 -3.92 15.55 -7.57
CA PHE A 100 -4.53 15.81 -6.28
C PHE A 100 -4.18 17.21 -5.77
N LYS A 101 -5.17 17.96 -5.29
CA LYS A 101 -4.98 19.29 -4.70
C LYS A 101 -4.90 19.23 -3.16
N PRO A 102 -5.92 19.58 -2.34
CA PRO A 102 -5.79 19.50 -0.90
C PRO A 102 -5.96 18.06 -0.40
N TYR A 103 -5.26 17.71 0.67
CA TYR A 103 -5.24 16.35 1.23
C TYR A 103 -6.63 15.84 1.60
N LYS A 104 -7.48 16.66 2.24
CA LYS A 104 -8.83 16.25 2.69
C LYS A 104 -9.71 15.83 1.51
N THR A 105 -9.76 16.66 0.47
CA THR A 105 -10.51 16.38 -0.76
C THR A 105 -9.93 15.18 -1.48
N SER A 106 -8.60 15.08 -1.55
CA SER A 106 -7.92 13.97 -2.21
C SER A 106 -8.18 12.62 -1.53
N ALA A 107 -8.22 12.58 -0.20
CA ALA A 107 -8.57 11.37 0.55
C ALA A 107 -10.01 10.92 0.27
N SER A 108 -10.94 11.87 0.17
CA SER A 108 -12.35 11.59 -0.13
C SER A 108 -12.54 11.09 -1.57
N ILE A 109 -11.94 11.78 -2.55
CA ILE A 109 -11.95 11.37 -3.96
C ILE A 109 -11.32 9.99 -4.13
N LEU A 110 -10.14 9.77 -3.55
CA LEU A 110 -9.46 8.49 -3.65
C LEU A 110 -10.31 7.36 -3.08
N SER A 111 -10.95 7.57 -1.92
CA SER A 111 -11.80 6.55 -1.29
C SER A 111 -12.96 6.15 -2.21
N GLY A 112 -13.62 7.12 -2.87
CA GLY A 112 -14.68 6.83 -3.82
C GLY A 112 -14.18 6.12 -5.10
N VAL A 113 -13.05 6.57 -5.66
CA VAL A 113 -12.46 5.95 -6.86
C VAL A 113 -11.99 4.52 -6.58
N GLU A 114 -11.40 4.28 -5.41
CA GLU A 114 -10.98 2.95 -4.97
C GLU A 114 -12.18 2.03 -4.74
N ALA A 115 -13.23 2.50 -4.07
CA ALA A 115 -14.46 1.73 -3.87
C ALA A 115 -15.07 1.28 -5.21
N MET A 116 -15.22 2.20 -6.17
CA MET A 116 -15.70 1.86 -7.52
C MET A 116 -14.77 0.88 -8.24
N HIS A 117 -13.46 0.99 -8.03
CA HIS A 117 -12.50 0.11 -8.67
C HIS A 117 -12.54 -1.31 -8.10
N MET A 118 -12.72 -1.45 -6.79
CA MET A 118 -12.85 -2.74 -6.12
C MET A 118 -14.12 -3.47 -6.55
N VAL A 119 -15.27 -2.77 -6.65
CA VAL A 119 -16.52 -3.35 -7.18
C VAL A 119 -16.36 -3.85 -8.62
N LYS A 120 -15.53 -3.20 -9.44
CA LYS A 120 -15.28 -3.63 -10.83
C LYS A 120 -14.30 -4.82 -10.94
N LYS A 121 -13.56 -5.13 -9.88
CA LYS A 121 -12.59 -6.25 -9.88
C LYS A 121 -13.26 -7.59 -9.55
N GLU A 122 -14.44 -7.57 -8.91
CA GLU A 122 -15.33 -8.72 -8.75
C GLU A 122 -15.98 -9.10 -10.08
#